data_AF-A0A497EJ58-F1
#
_entry.id   AF-A0A497EJ58-F1
#
_cell.length_a   1.000
_cell.length_b   1.000
_cell.length_c   1.000
_cell.angle_alpha   90.00
_cell.angle_beta   90.00
_cell.angle_gamma   90.00
#
_symmetry.space_group_name_H-M   'P 1'
#
loop_
_entity.id
_entity.type
_entity.pdbx_description
1 polymer ?
#
loop_
_entity_poly.entity_id
_entity_poly.type
_entity_poly.pdbx_seq_one_letter_code
_entity_poly.pdbx_strand_id
1 'polypeptide(L)'
;MEKKERAEEILAVAKMVKDTYLKHGNPVGLSDKDFKDYLGPLAKELNLPSKGETLFYAGMYSYMGYSEVALMMEYTIASAGLSMLDMLKWLDFASKFGFKKNLLGISRLVTSRWIGAIASRFVVPKEVMEKLKAIVGQTEERQQYYLDKIKKGVQLLKDSGFSIAYMGPEEPDYGVGLHTFGFLEDFQSLAKKNYEKFKELGVKKIITMDPIAATAFKIFYPEVVEGFDIEVYHITQVLKPQEPPKEKKGKVVYQDPCFLVRYLAAINEPRALMESAGYQVIDPPEARDKTRCDGGAIEYQ
;
A
#
# COMPACT_ATOMS: atom_id res chain seq x y z
N MET A 1 -3.53 -18.98 -22.00
CA MET A 1 -2.78 -17.84 -22.55
C MET A 1 -1.49 -18.31 -23.17
N GLU A 2 -1.26 -17.96 -24.43
CA GLU A 2 0.05 -18.15 -25.05
C GLU A 2 1.09 -17.25 -24.35
N LYS A 3 2.36 -17.68 -24.30
CA LYS A 3 3.44 -16.92 -23.63
C LYS A 3 3.55 -15.47 -24.10
N LYS A 4 3.22 -15.21 -25.37
CA LYS A 4 3.24 -13.88 -25.98
C LYS A 4 2.16 -12.95 -25.41
N GLU A 5 0.94 -13.48 -25.27
CA GLU A 5 -0.21 -12.77 -24.71
C GLU A 5 0.05 -12.36 -23.25
N ARG A 6 0.63 -13.27 -22.44
CA ARG A 6 1.02 -12.94 -21.06
C ARG A 6 2.09 -11.84 -20.99
N ALA A 7 3.06 -11.85 -21.90
CA ALA A 7 4.10 -10.81 -21.93
C ALA A 7 3.52 -9.44 -22.30
N GLU A 8 2.59 -9.39 -23.25
CA GLU A 8 1.88 -8.16 -23.63
C GLU A 8 1.05 -7.61 -22.46
N GLU A 9 0.38 -8.48 -21.70
CA GLU A 9 -0.35 -8.08 -20.48
C GLU A 9 0.57 -7.49 -19.40
N ILE A 10 1.69 -8.15 -19.08
CA ILE A 10 2.64 -7.67 -18.07
C ILE A 10 3.17 -6.28 -18.45
N LEU A 11 3.52 -6.07 -19.73
CA LEU A 11 4.00 -4.77 -20.21
C LEU A 11 2.91 -3.70 -20.15
N ALA A 12 1.65 -4.06 -20.43
CA ALA A 12 0.53 -3.13 -20.33
C ALA A 12 0.28 -2.70 -18.87
N VAL A 13 0.34 -3.64 -17.92
CA VAL A 13 0.20 -3.36 -16.48
C VAL A 13 1.35 -2.48 -15.99
N ALA A 14 2.60 -2.84 -16.31
CA ALA A 14 3.77 -2.05 -15.94
C ALA A 14 3.67 -0.61 -16.47
N LYS A 15 3.26 -0.44 -17.73
CA LYS A 15 3.05 0.89 -18.32
C LYS A 15 1.93 1.65 -17.62
N MET A 16 0.80 1.01 -17.31
CA MET A 16 -0.30 1.63 -16.58
C MET A 16 0.15 2.11 -15.19
N VAL A 17 0.92 1.30 -14.47
CA VAL A 17 1.47 1.66 -13.16
C VAL A 17 2.38 2.89 -13.30
N LYS A 18 3.32 2.89 -14.25
CA LYS A 18 4.18 4.04 -14.53
C LYS A 18 3.37 5.30 -14.85
N ASP A 19 2.42 5.22 -15.78
CA ASP A 19 1.60 6.36 -16.18
C ASP A 19 0.78 6.92 -15.00
N THR A 20 0.33 6.03 -14.11
CA THR A 20 -0.41 6.40 -12.89
C THR A 20 0.48 7.13 -11.90
N TYR A 21 1.71 6.63 -11.67
CA TYR A 21 2.73 7.31 -10.87
C TYR A 21 3.07 8.69 -11.42
N LEU A 22 3.35 8.81 -12.72
CA LEU A 22 3.74 10.08 -13.33
C LEU A 22 2.62 11.12 -13.27
N LYS A 23 1.36 10.68 -13.31
CA LYS A 23 0.20 11.58 -13.30
C LYS A 23 -0.29 11.94 -11.90
N HIS A 24 -0.23 10.99 -10.96
CA HIS A 24 -0.89 11.10 -9.66
C HIS A 24 0.08 10.98 -8.48
N GLY A 25 1.33 10.57 -8.71
CA GLY A 25 2.34 10.39 -7.65
C GLY A 25 2.13 9.15 -6.78
N ASN A 26 1.20 8.25 -7.14
CA ASN A 26 0.88 7.04 -6.38
C ASN A 26 0.37 5.94 -7.32
N PRO A 27 0.45 4.65 -6.94
CA PRO A 27 0.13 3.53 -7.83
C PRO A 27 -1.37 3.34 -8.07
N VAL A 28 -2.24 3.90 -7.20
CA VAL A 28 -3.71 3.73 -7.28
C VAL A 28 -4.41 4.87 -8.03
N GLY A 29 -3.68 5.93 -8.37
CA GLY A 29 -4.16 7.07 -9.14
C GLY A 29 -5.11 8.01 -8.39
N LEU A 30 -5.03 8.03 -7.06
CA LEU A 30 -5.79 8.95 -6.22
C LEU A 30 -5.23 10.38 -6.37
N SER A 31 -6.10 11.39 -6.33
CA SER A 31 -5.68 12.79 -6.35
C SER A 31 -5.44 13.33 -4.95
N ASP A 32 -4.73 14.46 -4.84
CA ASP A 32 -4.55 15.18 -3.58
C ASP A 32 -5.87 15.49 -2.87
N LYS A 33 -6.94 15.77 -3.65
CA LYS A 33 -8.27 15.97 -3.10
C LYS A 33 -8.79 14.69 -2.46
N ASP A 34 -8.66 13.56 -3.14
CA ASP A 34 -9.15 12.27 -2.61
C ASP A 34 -8.42 11.93 -1.31
N PHE A 35 -7.09 12.06 -1.25
CA PHE A 35 -6.33 11.89 0.00
C PHE A 35 -6.78 12.86 1.09
N LYS A 36 -7.01 14.15 0.77
CA LYS A 36 -7.50 15.13 1.75
C LYS A 36 -8.87 14.78 2.30
N ASP A 37 -9.76 14.24 1.47
CA ASP A 37 -11.13 13.92 1.86
C ASP A 37 -11.18 12.82 2.93
N TYR A 38 -10.35 11.77 2.84
CA TYR A 38 -10.37 10.66 3.83
C TYR A 38 -9.20 10.64 4.83
N LEU A 39 -8.00 11.12 4.48
CA LEU A 39 -6.89 11.26 5.45
C LEU A 39 -6.96 12.57 6.24
N GLY A 40 -7.67 13.59 5.74
CA GLY A 40 -7.82 14.87 6.44
C GLY A 40 -8.49 14.74 7.80
N PRO A 41 -9.63 14.03 7.93
CA PRO A 41 -10.25 13.74 9.22
C PRO A 41 -9.30 13.00 10.18
N LEU A 42 -8.59 11.98 9.67
CA LEU A 42 -7.61 11.22 10.46
C LEU A 42 -6.46 12.12 10.94
N ALA A 43 -5.88 12.94 10.07
CA ALA A 43 -4.79 13.84 10.45
C ALA A 43 -5.20 14.83 11.55
N LYS A 44 -6.44 15.35 11.47
CA LYS A 44 -7.02 16.21 12.52
C LYS A 44 -7.21 15.45 13.84
N GLU A 45 -7.70 14.22 13.78
CA GLU A 45 -7.91 13.36 14.95
C GLU A 45 -6.59 13.02 15.65
N LEU A 46 -5.54 12.68 14.88
CA LEU A 46 -4.22 12.36 15.43
C LEU A 46 -3.54 13.58 16.06
N ASN A 47 -3.83 14.79 15.57
CA ASN A 47 -3.32 16.07 16.06
C ASN A 47 -1.78 16.05 16.24
N LEU A 48 -1.07 15.54 15.24
CA LEU A 48 0.39 15.49 15.19
C LEU A 48 0.94 16.66 14.36
N PRO A 49 2.16 17.14 14.64
CA PRO A 49 2.80 18.12 13.78
C PRO A 49 3.07 17.51 12.39
N SER A 50 2.98 18.33 11.34
CA SER A 50 3.28 17.91 9.97
C SER A 50 4.78 17.83 9.66
N LYS A 51 5.63 18.35 10.57
CA LYS A 51 7.09 18.38 10.46
C LYS A 51 7.75 18.03 11.79
N GLY A 52 8.93 17.42 11.73
CA GLY A 52 9.67 17.01 12.92
C GLY A 52 10.81 16.05 12.59
N GLU A 53 11.74 15.88 13.54
CA GLU A 53 12.93 15.04 13.32
C GLU A 53 12.60 13.56 13.16
N THR A 54 11.56 13.06 13.84
CA THR A 54 11.06 11.69 13.66
C THR A 54 9.72 11.74 12.95
N LEU A 55 9.68 11.17 11.75
CA LEU A 55 8.48 11.04 10.94
C LEU A 55 7.88 9.64 11.11
N PHE A 56 6.61 9.58 11.48
CA PHE A 56 5.81 8.39 11.27
C PHE A 56 5.31 8.37 9.82
N TYR A 57 5.73 7.37 9.05
CA TYR A 57 5.38 7.21 7.65
C TYR A 57 4.36 6.08 7.48
N ALA A 58 3.15 6.39 7.03
CA ALA A 58 2.05 5.42 6.94
C ALA A 58 2.19 4.46 5.75
N GLY A 59 2.79 4.90 4.64
CA GLY A 59 3.03 4.07 3.45
C GLY A 59 1.72 3.59 2.84
N MET A 60 1.68 2.33 2.37
CA MET A 60 0.51 1.81 1.67
C MET A 60 -0.76 1.80 2.52
N TYR A 61 -0.66 1.78 3.86
CA TYR A 61 -1.83 1.86 4.76
C TYR A 61 -2.70 3.10 4.47
N SER A 62 -2.09 4.16 3.93
CA SER A 62 -2.79 5.36 3.48
C SER A 62 -3.79 5.11 2.35
N TYR A 63 -3.67 4.04 1.58
CA TYR A 63 -4.58 3.75 0.46
C TYR A 63 -4.86 2.25 0.22
N MET A 64 -4.45 1.37 1.14
CA MET A 64 -4.51 -0.08 0.94
C MET A 64 -5.92 -0.62 0.72
N GLY A 65 -6.94 0.00 1.32
CA GLY A 65 -8.33 -0.40 1.07
C GLY A 65 -8.73 -0.20 -0.40
N TYR A 66 -8.20 0.83 -1.04
CA TYR A 66 -8.35 1.01 -2.49
C TYR A 66 -7.60 -0.08 -3.26
N SER A 67 -6.34 -0.33 -2.94
CA SER A 67 -5.55 -1.40 -3.59
C SER A 67 -6.24 -2.77 -3.55
N GLU A 68 -6.79 -3.15 -2.39
CA GLU A 68 -7.55 -4.40 -2.24
C GLU A 68 -8.80 -4.44 -3.13
N VAL A 69 -9.53 -3.32 -3.23
CA VAL A 69 -10.69 -3.20 -4.13
C VAL A 69 -10.27 -3.38 -5.58
N ALA A 70 -9.15 -2.78 -6.00
CA ALA A 70 -8.61 -2.96 -7.35
C ALA A 70 -8.36 -4.43 -7.67
N LEU A 71 -7.68 -5.11 -6.75
CA LEU A 71 -7.33 -6.51 -6.89
C LEU A 71 -8.56 -7.41 -6.94
N MET A 72 -9.50 -7.23 -6.01
CA MET A 72 -10.71 -8.05 -5.99
C MET A 72 -11.52 -7.86 -7.28
N MET A 73 -11.54 -6.65 -7.83
CA MET A 73 -12.15 -6.38 -9.12
C MET A 73 -11.44 -7.13 -10.25
N GLU A 74 -10.12 -7.04 -10.33
CA GLU A 74 -9.31 -7.77 -11.31
C GLU A 74 -9.55 -9.28 -11.22
N TYR A 75 -9.46 -9.85 -10.01
CA TYR A 75 -9.71 -11.27 -9.78
C TYR A 75 -11.13 -11.67 -10.20
N THR A 76 -12.13 -10.85 -9.90
CA THR A 76 -13.52 -11.12 -10.28
C THR A 76 -13.70 -11.12 -11.81
N ILE A 77 -13.06 -10.19 -12.51
CA ILE A 77 -13.05 -10.11 -13.98
C ILE A 77 -12.32 -11.32 -14.57
N ALA A 78 -11.13 -11.65 -14.07
CA ALA A 78 -10.33 -12.78 -14.52
C ALA A 78 -11.07 -14.12 -14.30
N SER A 79 -11.75 -14.27 -13.16
CA SER A 79 -12.55 -15.47 -12.85
C SER A 79 -13.74 -15.67 -13.80
N ALA A 80 -14.16 -14.61 -14.50
CA ALA A 80 -15.20 -14.65 -15.52
C ALA A 80 -14.66 -14.93 -16.93
N GLY A 81 -13.36 -15.20 -17.07
CA GLY A 81 -12.70 -15.47 -18.36
C GLY A 81 -12.42 -14.23 -19.21
N LEU A 82 -12.46 -13.03 -18.62
CA LEU A 82 -12.12 -11.78 -19.29
C LEU A 82 -10.64 -11.46 -19.09
N SER A 83 -9.98 -10.96 -20.13
CA SER A 83 -8.57 -10.56 -20.07
C SER A 83 -8.39 -9.15 -19.51
N MET A 84 -7.18 -8.82 -19.04
CA MET A 84 -6.81 -7.45 -18.68
C MET A 84 -6.95 -6.50 -19.87
N LEU A 85 -6.72 -6.98 -21.09
CA LEU A 85 -6.92 -6.20 -22.32
C LEU A 85 -8.39 -5.82 -22.54
N ASP A 86 -9.33 -6.70 -22.20
CA ASP A 86 -10.77 -6.39 -22.28
C ASP A 86 -11.16 -5.35 -21.23
N MET A 87 -10.52 -5.40 -20.05
CA MET A 87 -10.65 -4.36 -19.05
C MET A 87 -10.11 -3.01 -19.56
N LEU A 88 -8.90 -2.98 -20.14
CA LEU A 88 -8.32 -1.75 -20.68
C LEU A 88 -9.16 -1.15 -21.81
N LYS A 89 -9.72 -1.97 -22.71
CA LYS A 89 -10.67 -1.51 -23.75
C LYS A 89 -11.92 -0.89 -23.14
N TRP A 90 -12.44 -1.46 -22.05
CA TRP A 90 -13.58 -0.91 -21.32
C TRP A 90 -13.24 0.43 -20.65
N LEU A 91 -12.06 0.55 -20.04
CA LEU A 91 -11.57 1.81 -19.46
C LEU A 91 -11.32 2.88 -20.52
N ASP A 92 -10.79 2.50 -21.68
CA ASP A 92 -10.62 3.38 -22.83
C ASP A 92 -11.97 3.90 -23.34
N PHE A 93 -12.95 3.01 -23.48
CA PHE A 93 -14.33 3.39 -23.83
C PHE A 93 -14.91 4.37 -22.80
N ALA A 94 -14.82 4.06 -21.51
CA ALA A 94 -15.31 4.90 -20.43
C ALA A 94 -14.65 6.29 -20.40
N SER A 95 -13.35 6.36 -20.71
CA SER A 95 -12.61 7.62 -20.74
C SER A 95 -13.12 8.60 -21.81
N LYS A 96 -13.69 8.10 -22.91
CA LYS A 96 -14.35 8.93 -23.94
C LYS A 96 -15.60 9.64 -23.43
N PHE A 97 -16.17 9.19 -22.30
CA PHE A 97 -17.33 9.79 -21.64
C PHE A 97 -16.95 10.57 -20.36
N GLY A 98 -15.68 10.95 -20.21
CA GLY A 98 -15.21 11.80 -19.11
C GLY A 98 -14.83 11.06 -17.81
N PHE A 99 -14.80 9.73 -17.82
CA PHE A 99 -14.34 8.95 -16.67
C PHE A 99 -12.80 8.92 -16.60
N LYS A 100 -12.23 9.10 -15.41
CA LYS A 100 -10.78 9.03 -15.20
C LYS A 100 -10.32 7.57 -15.27
N LYS A 101 -9.21 7.30 -15.96
CA LYS A 101 -8.53 5.99 -15.97
C LYS A 101 -7.69 5.79 -14.70
N ASN A 102 -8.32 5.95 -13.54
CA ASN A 102 -7.71 5.68 -12.24
C ASN A 102 -8.70 4.89 -11.39
N LEU A 103 -8.24 4.26 -10.32
CA LEU A 103 -9.06 3.29 -9.59
C LEU A 103 -10.36 3.89 -9.03
N LEU A 104 -10.33 5.15 -8.60
CA LEU A 104 -11.53 5.87 -8.17
C LEU A 104 -12.50 6.12 -9.34
N GLY A 105 -11.97 6.40 -10.54
CA GLY A 105 -12.75 6.51 -11.77
C GLY A 105 -13.36 5.18 -12.19
N ILE A 106 -12.66 4.07 -11.97
CA ILE A 106 -13.16 2.70 -12.17
C ILE A 106 -14.29 2.39 -11.18
N SER A 107 -14.10 2.70 -9.90
CA SER A 107 -15.15 2.60 -8.87
C SER A 107 -16.41 3.40 -9.24
N ARG A 108 -16.25 4.65 -9.67
CA ARG A 108 -17.33 5.52 -10.17
C ARG A 108 -17.98 4.99 -11.46
N LEU A 109 -17.21 4.32 -12.31
CA LEU A 109 -17.68 3.71 -13.55
C LEU A 109 -18.55 2.47 -13.28
N VAL A 110 -18.11 1.58 -12.38
CA VAL A 110 -18.83 0.38 -11.96
C VAL A 110 -20.17 0.73 -11.30
N THR A 111 -20.18 1.80 -10.51
CA THR A 111 -21.36 2.30 -9.80
C THR A 111 -22.29 3.16 -10.66
N SER A 112 -21.84 3.56 -11.86
CA SER A 112 -22.67 4.31 -12.83
C SER A 112 -23.79 3.45 -13.39
N ARG A 113 -25.04 3.86 -13.13
CA ARG A 113 -26.26 3.18 -13.64
C ARG A 113 -26.29 3.10 -15.17
N TRP A 114 -25.77 4.11 -15.86
CA TRP A 114 -25.85 4.22 -17.32
C TRP A 114 -24.72 3.45 -18.01
N ILE A 115 -23.48 3.53 -17.51
CA ILE A 115 -22.35 2.83 -18.12
C ILE A 115 -22.30 1.36 -17.72
N GLY A 116 -22.72 0.99 -16.51
CA GLY A 116 -22.91 -0.41 -16.14
C GLY A 116 -23.92 -1.13 -17.05
N ALA A 117 -24.94 -0.42 -17.56
CA ALA A 117 -25.91 -0.97 -18.50
C ALA A 117 -25.35 -1.15 -19.93
N ILE A 118 -24.44 -0.27 -20.35
CA ILE A 118 -23.78 -0.37 -21.68
C ILE A 118 -22.66 -1.42 -21.65
N ALA A 119 -21.84 -1.43 -20.60
CA ALA A 119 -20.77 -2.41 -20.40
C ALA A 119 -21.33 -3.83 -20.27
N SER A 120 -22.48 -3.99 -19.58
CA SER A 120 -23.14 -5.29 -19.44
C SER A 120 -23.75 -5.85 -20.72
N ARG A 121 -23.92 -5.01 -21.74
CA ARG A 121 -24.48 -5.38 -23.04
C ARG A 121 -23.41 -5.75 -24.07
N PHE A 122 -22.13 -5.37 -23.85
CA PHE A 122 -21.08 -5.51 -24.87
C PHE A 122 -19.72 -6.05 -24.39
N VAL A 123 -19.41 -6.07 -23.08
CA VAL A 123 -18.06 -6.46 -22.58
C VAL A 123 -18.08 -7.34 -21.31
N VAL A 124 -18.86 -6.99 -20.28
CA VAL A 124 -18.79 -7.66 -18.95
C VAL A 124 -20.14 -8.28 -18.57
N PRO A 125 -20.27 -9.58 -18.28
CA PRO A 125 -21.56 -10.17 -17.94
C PRO A 125 -22.28 -9.47 -16.77
N LYS A 126 -23.63 -9.42 -16.80
CA LYS A 126 -24.43 -8.74 -15.76
C LYS A 126 -24.13 -9.24 -14.35
N GLU A 127 -23.94 -10.55 -14.18
CA GLU A 127 -23.59 -11.15 -12.89
C GLU A 127 -22.24 -10.65 -12.36
N VAL A 128 -21.25 -10.53 -13.26
CA VAL A 128 -19.92 -10.00 -12.93
C VAL A 128 -20.03 -8.53 -12.52
N MET A 129 -20.83 -7.73 -13.23
CA MET A 129 -21.08 -6.34 -12.88
C MET A 129 -21.71 -6.15 -11.49
N GLU A 130 -22.62 -7.03 -11.07
CA GLU A 130 -23.19 -6.96 -9.71
C GLU A 130 -22.14 -7.31 -8.64
N LYS A 131 -21.26 -8.30 -8.90
CA LYS A 131 -20.12 -8.60 -8.01
C LYS A 131 -19.17 -7.41 -7.90
N LEU A 132 -18.83 -6.76 -9.03
CA LEU A 132 -17.97 -5.58 -9.04
C LEU A 132 -18.56 -4.42 -8.23
N LYS A 133 -19.87 -4.16 -8.35
CA LYS A 133 -20.55 -3.13 -7.53
C LYS A 133 -20.47 -3.44 -6.05
N ALA A 134 -20.69 -4.70 -5.66
CA ALA A 134 -20.59 -5.12 -4.26
C ALA A 134 -19.17 -4.96 -3.70
N ILE A 135 -18.15 -5.26 -4.51
CA ILE A 135 -16.73 -5.05 -4.15
C ILE A 135 -16.42 -3.57 -3.96
N VAL A 136 -16.81 -2.73 -4.93
CA VAL A 136 -16.59 -1.28 -4.87
C VAL A 136 -17.32 -0.64 -3.68
N GLY A 137 -18.52 -1.14 -3.34
CA GLY A 137 -19.28 -0.68 -2.18
C GLY A 137 -18.57 -0.85 -0.83
N GLN A 138 -17.56 -1.73 -0.76
CA GLN A 138 -16.76 -1.99 0.46
C GLN A 138 -15.52 -1.09 0.57
N THR A 139 -15.26 -0.20 -0.40
CA THR A 139 -14.01 0.57 -0.45
C THR A 139 -13.77 1.41 0.81
N GLU A 140 -14.79 2.12 1.28
CA GLU A 140 -14.67 3.00 2.45
C GLU A 140 -14.45 2.21 3.74
N GLU A 141 -15.18 1.10 3.93
CA GLU A 141 -15.02 0.21 5.09
C GLU A 141 -13.61 -0.40 5.13
N ARG A 142 -13.13 -0.89 3.99
CA ARG A 142 -11.77 -1.43 3.86
C ARG A 142 -10.72 -0.36 4.12
N GLN A 143 -10.90 0.82 3.56
CA GLN A 143 -9.95 1.91 3.81
C GLN A 143 -9.94 2.29 5.29
N GLN A 144 -11.10 2.38 5.93
CA GLN A 144 -11.21 2.68 7.36
C GLN A 144 -10.48 1.66 8.24
N TYR A 145 -10.54 0.37 7.88
CA TYR A 145 -9.76 -0.68 8.56
C TYR A 145 -8.26 -0.36 8.62
N TYR A 146 -7.69 0.12 7.50
CA TYR A 146 -6.27 0.51 7.42
C TYR A 146 -5.96 1.82 8.14
N LEU A 147 -6.87 2.81 8.08
CA LEU A 147 -6.74 4.04 8.85
C LEU A 147 -6.71 3.76 10.36
N ASP A 148 -7.49 2.79 10.83
CA ASP A 148 -7.47 2.37 12.24
C ASP A 148 -6.14 1.70 12.63
N LYS A 149 -5.41 1.08 11.68
CA LYS A 149 -4.05 0.58 11.94
C LYS A 149 -3.05 1.71 12.09
N ILE A 150 -3.15 2.76 11.26
CA ILE A 150 -2.34 3.98 11.39
C ILE A 150 -2.54 4.57 12.79
N LYS A 151 -3.79 4.73 13.25
CA LYS A 151 -4.11 5.21 14.61
C LYS A 151 -3.42 4.38 15.69
N LYS A 152 -3.51 3.04 15.60
CA LYS A 152 -2.89 2.13 16.56
C LYS A 152 -1.36 2.22 16.55
N GLY A 153 -0.73 2.33 15.38
CA GLY A 153 0.72 2.51 15.27
C GLY A 153 1.20 3.81 15.89
N VAL A 154 0.51 4.91 15.59
CA VAL A 154 0.76 6.22 16.21
C VAL A 154 0.62 6.13 17.73
N GLN A 155 -0.46 5.51 18.23
CA GLN A 155 -0.69 5.36 19.66
C GLN A 155 0.45 4.57 20.33
N LEU A 156 0.86 3.44 19.75
CA LEU A 156 1.97 2.63 20.29
C LEU A 156 3.29 3.41 20.38
N LEU A 157 3.58 4.25 19.38
CA LEU A 157 4.78 5.09 19.38
C LEU A 157 4.69 6.18 20.45
N LYS A 158 3.54 6.85 20.58
CA LYS A 158 3.30 7.86 21.62
C LYS A 158 3.44 7.26 23.02
N ASP A 159 2.83 6.10 23.26
CA ASP A 159 2.90 5.39 24.55
C ASP A 159 4.32 4.92 24.87
N SER A 160 5.14 4.71 23.83
CA SER A 160 6.56 4.38 23.96
C SER A 160 7.48 5.61 24.09
N GLY A 161 6.90 6.82 24.21
CA GLY A 161 7.62 8.07 24.44
C GLY A 161 8.22 8.72 23.19
N PHE A 162 7.85 8.28 21.98
CA PHE A 162 8.31 8.93 20.76
C PHE A 162 7.55 10.24 20.50
N SER A 163 8.30 11.30 20.22
CA SER A 163 7.77 12.52 19.60
C SER A 163 7.81 12.36 18.08
N ILE A 164 6.65 12.30 17.43
CA ILE A 164 6.53 11.99 16.01
C ILE A 164 5.75 13.07 15.26
N ALA A 165 6.14 13.28 14.00
CA ALA A 165 5.38 14.02 13.01
C ALA A 165 4.61 13.05 12.09
N TYR A 166 3.54 13.52 11.46
CA TYR A 166 2.78 12.78 10.46
C TYR A 166 2.32 13.73 9.35
N MET A 167 2.66 13.41 8.10
CA MET A 167 2.36 14.27 6.93
C MET A 167 0.90 14.18 6.48
N GLY A 168 0.15 13.14 6.90
CA GLY A 168 -1.24 12.97 6.53
C GLY A 168 -1.44 12.94 5.01
N PRO A 169 -2.39 13.71 4.46
CA PRO A 169 -2.64 13.77 3.01
C PRO A 169 -1.46 14.22 2.15
N GLU A 170 -0.41 14.81 2.75
CA GLU A 170 0.76 15.28 2.02
C GLU A 170 1.88 14.24 1.94
N GLU A 171 1.70 13.06 2.54
CA GLU A 171 2.67 11.98 2.48
C GLU A 171 2.85 11.47 1.04
N PRO A 172 4.06 11.57 0.45
CA PRO A 172 4.28 11.04 -0.90
C PRO A 172 4.41 9.52 -0.87
N ASP A 173 4.04 8.87 -1.96
CA ASP A 173 4.34 7.44 -2.13
C ASP A 173 5.85 7.18 -2.21
N TYR A 174 6.29 6.01 -1.73
CA TYR A 174 7.70 5.65 -1.67
C TYR A 174 8.24 5.02 -2.97
N GLY A 175 7.39 4.75 -3.97
CA GLY A 175 7.83 4.47 -5.33
C GLY A 175 8.21 3.03 -5.64
N VAL A 176 7.90 2.06 -4.76
CA VAL A 176 8.34 0.67 -4.96
C VAL A 176 7.80 0.04 -6.24
N GLY A 177 6.64 0.48 -6.72
CA GLY A 177 6.11 0.02 -8.01
C GLY A 177 7.07 0.35 -9.17
N LEU A 178 7.60 1.59 -9.21
CA LEU A 178 8.57 2.00 -10.22
C LEU A 178 9.85 1.16 -10.15
N HIS A 179 10.37 0.93 -8.93
CA HIS A 179 11.53 0.09 -8.71
C HIS A 179 11.30 -1.35 -9.17
N THR A 180 10.19 -1.97 -8.76
CA THR A 180 9.87 -3.37 -9.03
C THR A 180 9.67 -3.65 -10.51
N PHE A 181 9.05 -2.73 -11.25
CA PHE A 181 8.88 -2.85 -12.71
C PHE A 181 10.10 -2.41 -13.53
N GLY A 182 11.20 -2.03 -12.88
CA GLY A 182 12.44 -1.64 -13.56
C GLY A 182 12.45 -0.23 -14.15
N PHE A 183 11.50 0.63 -13.77
CA PHE A 183 11.48 2.06 -14.13
C PHE A 183 12.43 2.86 -13.22
N LEU A 184 13.72 2.49 -13.23
CA LEU A 184 14.71 2.96 -12.25
C LEU A 184 15.01 4.46 -12.35
N GLU A 185 14.93 5.05 -13.55
CA GLU A 185 15.08 6.51 -13.73
C GLU A 185 13.92 7.27 -13.04
N ASP A 186 12.68 6.82 -13.27
CA ASP A 186 11.50 7.41 -12.63
C ASP A 186 11.54 7.23 -11.11
N PHE A 187 11.97 6.05 -10.64
CA PHE A 187 12.19 5.77 -9.22
C PHE A 187 13.25 6.70 -8.61
N GLN A 188 14.39 6.87 -9.27
CA GLN A 188 15.45 7.77 -8.82
C GLN A 188 14.97 9.23 -8.72
N SER A 189 14.24 9.72 -9.73
CA SER A 189 13.67 11.07 -9.71
C SER A 189 12.68 11.26 -8.56
N LEU A 190 11.81 10.28 -8.31
CA LEU A 190 10.88 10.31 -7.18
C LEU A 190 11.60 10.27 -5.84
N ALA A 191 12.60 9.39 -5.69
CA ALA A 191 13.36 9.23 -4.46
C ALA A 191 14.11 10.51 -4.08
N LYS A 192 14.74 11.19 -5.05
CA LYS A 192 15.40 12.49 -4.83
C LYS A 192 14.42 13.56 -4.36
N LYS A 193 13.27 13.68 -5.03
CA LYS A 193 12.21 14.62 -4.65
C LYS A 193 11.67 14.35 -3.23
N ASN A 194 11.44 13.08 -2.90
CA ASN A 194 10.98 12.68 -1.57
C ASN A 194 12.04 13.00 -0.51
N TYR A 195 13.32 12.73 -0.79
CA TYR A 195 14.42 13.06 0.11
C TYR A 195 14.53 14.57 0.36
N GLU A 196 14.50 15.40 -0.69
CA GLU A 196 14.48 16.87 -0.56
C GLU A 196 13.33 17.34 0.34
N LYS A 197 12.12 16.83 0.11
CA LYS A 197 10.96 17.12 0.98
C LYS A 197 11.19 16.72 2.43
N PHE A 198 11.77 15.54 2.68
CA PHE A 198 12.08 15.10 4.04
C PHE A 198 13.11 16.01 4.72
N LYS A 199 14.12 16.48 3.98
CA LYS A 199 15.11 17.45 4.50
C LYS A 199 14.47 18.79 4.83
N GLU A 200 13.59 19.32 3.97
CA GLU A 200 12.84 20.56 4.22
C GLU A 200 11.97 20.47 5.48
N LEU A 201 11.40 19.29 5.75
CA LEU A 201 10.61 19.01 6.95
C LEU A 201 11.47 18.71 8.19
N GLY A 202 12.79 18.69 8.06
CA GLY A 202 13.74 18.43 9.14
C GLY A 202 13.80 16.97 9.59
N VAL A 203 13.34 16.04 8.76
CA VAL A 203 13.31 14.61 9.08
C VAL A 203 14.74 14.06 9.15
N LYS A 204 15.04 13.40 10.26
CA LYS A 204 16.28 12.64 10.51
C LYS A 204 16.03 11.15 10.67
N LYS A 205 14.79 10.79 11.04
CA LYS A 205 14.37 9.41 11.30
C LYS A 205 12.99 9.15 10.73
N ILE A 206 12.83 8.03 10.04
CA ILE A 206 11.54 7.51 9.58
C ILE A 206 11.22 6.23 10.37
N ILE A 207 10.03 6.18 10.94
CA ILE A 207 9.45 4.98 11.54
C ILE A 207 8.18 4.63 10.75
N THR A 208 8.07 3.40 10.28
CA THR A 208 6.90 2.94 9.50
C THR A 208 6.43 1.55 9.93
N MET A 209 5.14 1.28 9.73
CA MET A 209 4.53 -0.05 9.89
C MET A 209 4.58 -0.88 8.60
N ASP A 210 5.00 -0.27 7.49
CA ASP A 210 5.07 -0.93 6.20
C ASP A 210 6.51 -1.48 6.00
N PRO A 211 6.67 -2.82 5.97
CA PRO A 211 8.00 -3.43 5.81
C PRO A 211 8.62 -3.14 4.44
N ILE A 212 7.81 -2.91 3.40
CA ILE A 212 8.27 -2.57 2.06
C ILE A 212 8.75 -1.11 2.04
N ALA A 213 7.98 -0.19 2.63
CA ALA A 213 8.42 1.20 2.76
C ALA A 213 9.71 1.32 3.58
N ALA A 214 9.81 0.60 4.71
CA ALA A 214 11.03 0.55 5.51
C ALA A 214 12.23 0.06 4.69
N THR A 215 12.05 -0.97 3.87
CA THR A 215 13.10 -1.47 2.98
C THR A 215 13.45 -0.48 1.88
N ALA A 216 12.45 0.15 1.25
CA ALA A 216 12.66 1.12 0.19
C ALA A 216 13.52 2.28 0.70
N PHE A 217 13.16 2.89 1.82
CA PHE A 217 13.95 4.00 2.38
C PHE A 217 15.32 3.55 2.92
N LYS A 218 15.42 2.34 3.49
CA LYS A 218 16.67 1.88 4.11
C LYS A 218 17.69 1.32 3.13
N ILE A 219 17.24 0.73 2.02
CA ILE A 219 18.08 -0.01 1.08
C ILE A 219 18.05 0.65 -0.30
N PHE A 220 16.87 0.82 -0.89
CA PHE A 220 16.75 1.26 -2.29
C PHE A 220 17.02 2.76 -2.49
N TYR A 221 16.61 3.61 -1.55
CA TYR A 221 16.83 5.06 -1.63
C TYR A 221 18.33 5.42 -1.58
N PRO A 222 19.14 4.85 -0.66
CA PRO A 222 20.59 5.05 -0.64
C PRO A 222 21.31 4.67 -1.94
N GLU A 223 20.77 3.75 -2.74
CA GLU A 223 21.37 3.36 -4.03
C GLU A 223 21.19 4.43 -5.11
N VAL A 224 20.19 5.30 -5.00
CA VAL A 224 19.81 6.27 -6.06
C VAL A 224 19.85 7.74 -5.62
N VAL A 225 19.94 7.99 -4.31
CA VAL A 225 20.05 9.31 -3.68
C VAL A 225 21.41 9.43 -2.98
N GLU A 226 22.29 10.25 -3.55
CA GLU A 226 23.60 10.53 -2.97
C GLU A 226 23.46 11.23 -1.61
N GLY A 227 24.21 10.74 -0.60
CA GLY A 227 24.21 11.33 0.73
C GLY A 227 22.91 11.15 1.52
N PHE A 228 22.10 10.13 1.21
CA PHE A 228 20.91 9.79 1.98
C PHE A 228 21.28 9.51 3.45
N ASP A 229 20.83 10.38 4.37
CA ASP A 229 21.26 10.41 5.77
C ASP A 229 20.13 10.21 6.80
N ILE A 230 18.97 9.69 6.35
CA ILE A 230 17.81 9.45 7.21
C ILE A 230 17.88 8.05 7.81
N GLU A 231 17.79 7.94 9.14
CA GLU A 231 17.66 6.66 9.81
C GLU A 231 16.28 6.05 9.56
N VAL A 232 16.20 4.76 9.21
CA VAL A 232 14.92 4.10 8.90
C VAL A 232 14.72 2.87 9.76
N TYR A 233 13.53 2.77 10.35
CA TYR A 233 13.12 1.63 11.18
C TYR A 233 11.71 1.18 10.84
N HIS A 234 11.52 -0.14 10.78
CA HIS A 234 10.19 -0.69 10.96
C HIS A 234 9.76 -0.55 12.43
N ILE A 235 8.47 -0.33 12.69
CA ILE A 235 7.93 -0.07 14.04
C ILE A 235 8.33 -1.16 15.05
N THR A 236 8.47 -2.41 14.62
CA THR A 236 8.87 -3.52 15.50
C THR A 236 10.29 -3.39 16.02
N GLN A 237 11.17 -2.66 15.32
CA GLN A 237 12.57 -2.48 15.69
C GLN A 237 12.76 -1.38 16.75
N VAL A 238 11.75 -0.54 16.98
CA VAL A 238 11.83 0.59 17.92
C VAL A 238 10.97 0.40 19.16
N LEU A 239 9.89 -0.39 19.06
CA LEU A 239 9.06 -0.74 20.21
C LEU A 239 9.81 -1.71 21.12
N LYS A 240 9.74 -1.47 22.43
CA LYS A 240 10.37 -2.34 23.43
C LYS A 240 9.34 -3.33 24.00
N PRO A 241 9.60 -4.64 23.96
CA PRO A 241 8.72 -5.61 24.58
C PRO A 241 8.65 -5.37 26.10
N GLN A 242 7.45 -5.53 26.65
CA GLN A 242 7.20 -5.47 28.09
C GLN A 242 7.18 -6.89 28.69
N GLU A 243 7.15 -6.99 30.02
CA GLU A 243 6.89 -8.26 30.70
C GLU A 243 5.54 -8.83 30.27
N PRO A 244 5.48 -10.09 29.81
CA PRO A 244 4.24 -10.69 29.35
C PRO A 244 3.24 -10.83 30.52
N PRO A 245 1.94 -10.60 30.28
CA PRO A 245 0.93 -10.79 31.32
C PRO A 245 0.89 -12.26 31.78
N LYS A 246 0.54 -12.46 33.06
CA LYS A 246 0.39 -13.80 33.67
C LYS A 246 -0.66 -14.63 32.92
N GLU A 247 -1.77 -14.00 32.56
CA GLU A 247 -2.83 -14.62 31.78
C GLU A 247 -2.53 -14.49 30.28
N LYS A 248 -2.44 -15.64 29.60
CA LYS A 248 -2.21 -15.70 28.16
C LYS A 248 -3.53 -15.47 27.40
N LYS A 249 -3.47 -14.65 26.36
CA LYS A 249 -4.63 -14.32 25.49
C LYS A 249 -4.96 -15.43 24.49
N GLY A 250 -4.04 -16.36 24.27
CA GLY A 250 -4.21 -17.47 23.33
C GLY A 250 -3.01 -17.63 22.40
N LYS A 251 -3.22 -18.40 21.34
CA LYS A 251 -2.22 -18.72 20.31
C LYS A 251 -2.42 -17.83 19.08
N VAL A 252 -1.33 -17.38 18.47
CA VAL A 252 -1.33 -16.67 17.20
C VAL A 252 -0.33 -17.32 16.25
N VAL A 253 -0.74 -17.57 15.01
CA VAL A 253 0.18 -17.97 13.94
C VAL A 253 0.72 -16.70 13.30
N TYR A 254 2.04 -16.55 13.23
CA TYR A 254 2.66 -15.38 12.64
C TYR A 254 3.28 -15.70 11.28
N GLN A 255 2.80 -15.00 10.25
CA GLN A 255 3.42 -14.99 8.93
C GLN A 255 4.42 -13.84 8.86
N ASP A 256 5.70 -14.18 8.71
CA ASP A 256 6.76 -13.19 8.58
C ASP A 256 6.67 -12.44 7.25
N PRO A 257 6.58 -11.09 7.24
CA PRO A 257 6.67 -10.32 6.01
C PRO A 257 8.04 -10.53 5.34
N CYS A 258 8.03 -10.87 4.05
CA CYS A 258 9.25 -11.23 3.33
C CYS A 258 10.26 -10.07 3.30
N PHE A 259 9.82 -8.81 3.16
CA PHE A 259 10.69 -7.64 3.19
C PHE A 259 11.33 -7.42 4.57
N LEU A 260 10.54 -7.61 5.64
CA LEU A 260 11.00 -7.42 7.02
C LEU A 260 12.10 -8.42 7.39
N VAL A 261 11.97 -9.68 6.96
CA VAL A 261 12.98 -10.70 7.26
C VAL A 261 14.17 -10.64 6.29
N ARG A 262 13.92 -10.60 4.98
CA ARG A 262 14.99 -10.77 3.99
C ARG A 262 15.89 -9.54 3.85
N TYR A 263 15.33 -8.34 4.00
CA TYR A 263 16.09 -7.10 3.85
C TYR A 263 16.43 -6.45 5.18
N LEU A 264 15.53 -6.53 6.17
CA LEU A 264 15.72 -5.84 7.45
C LEU A 264 16.19 -6.75 8.59
N ALA A 265 16.26 -8.07 8.35
CA ALA A 265 16.65 -9.09 9.32
C ALA A 265 15.85 -9.05 10.65
N ALA A 266 14.66 -8.45 10.64
CA ALA A 266 13.83 -8.29 11.82
C ALA A 266 12.90 -9.51 12.00
N ILE A 267 13.46 -10.56 12.62
CA ILE A 267 12.79 -11.86 12.81
C ILE A 267 12.20 -11.97 14.21
N ASN A 268 12.95 -11.64 15.26
CA ASN A 268 12.53 -11.92 16.64
C ASN A 268 11.72 -10.78 17.25
N GLU A 269 11.89 -9.57 16.75
CA GLU A 269 11.25 -8.35 17.25
C GLU A 269 9.72 -8.43 17.20
N PRO A 270 9.07 -8.85 16.10
CA PRO A 270 7.61 -9.02 16.08
C PRO A 270 7.13 -10.07 17.10
N ARG A 271 7.90 -11.14 17.28
CA ARG A 271 7.58 -12.25 18.20
C ARG A 271 7.61 -11.77 19.65
N ALA A 272 8.69 -11.11 20.05
CA ALA A 272 8.84 -10.55 21.40
C ALA A 272 7.70 -9.56 21.73
N LEU A 273 7.29 -8.73 20.76
CA LEU A 273 6.17 -7.81 20.93
C LEU A 273 4.84 -8.56 21.10
N MET A 274 4.54 -9.57 20.29
CA MET A 274 3.32 -10.38 20.45
C MET A 274 3.30 -11.18 21.76
N GLU A 275 4.44 -11.71 22.18
CA GLU A 275 4.60 -12.40 23.46
C GLU A 275 4.35 -11.45 24.64
N SER A 276 4.92 -10.23 24.58
CA SER A 276 4.65 -9.17 25.56
C SER A 276 3.17 -8.76 25.60
N ALA A 277 2.48 -8.85 24.46
CA ALA A 277 1.04 -8.59 24.38
C ALA A 277 0.18 -9.74 24.95
N GLY A 278 0.80 -10.85 25.38
CA GLY A 278 0.16 -11.99 26.04
C GLY A 278 -0.12 -13.19 25.14
N TYR A 279 0.40 -13.21 23.91
CA TYR A 279 0.17 -14.33 22.98
C TYR A 279 1.27 -15.39 23.07
N GLN A 280 0.90 -16.63 22.74
CA GLN A 280 1.86 -17.66 22.34
C GLN A 280 2.00 -17.60 20.82
N VAL A 281 3.19 -17.26 20.33
CA VAL A 281 3.46 -17.17 18.89
C VAL A 281 3.81 -18.55 18.35
N ILE A 282 3.18 -18.92 17.24
CA ILE A 282 3.40 -20.17 16.52
C ILE A 282 3.96 -19.84 15.14
N ASP A 283 5.11 -20.41 14.83
CA ASP A 283 5.72 -20.33 13.52
C ASP A 283 5.05 -21.36 12.59
N PRO A 284 4.50 -20.97 11.43
CA PRO A 284 4.03 -21.91 10.42
C PRO A 284 5.23 -22.64 9.76
N PRO A 285 4.98 -23.72 8.97
CA PRO A 285 6.01 -24.27 8.09
C PRO A 285 6.60 -23.17 7.19
N GLU A 286 7.90 -23.23 6.93
CA GLU A 286 8.62 -22.20 6.15
C GLU A 286 8.46 -20.80 6.76
N ALA A 287 8.70 -20.63 8.07
CA ALA A 287 8.71 -19.32 8.74
C ALA A 287 10.11 -18.69 8.80
N ARG A 288 10.20 -17.48 9.36
CA ARG A 288 11.45 -16.74 9.59
C ARG A 288 12.21 -16.49 8.28
N ASP A 289 13.49 -16.83 8.21
CA ASP A 289 14.34 -16.69 7.03
C ASP A 289 13.83 -17.48 5.82
N LYS A 290 13.05 -18.53 6.07
CA LYS A 290 12.38 -19.35 5.05
C LYS A 290 10.99 -18.85 4.66
N THR A 291 10.55 -17.70 5.19
CA THR A 291 9.21 -17.17 4.94
C THR A 291 8.85 -17.10 3.46
N ARG A 292 7.64 -17.55 3.16
CA ARG A 292 7.06 -17.42 1.82
C ARG A 292 6.38 -16.07 1.68
N CYS A 293 6.42 -15.54 0.46
CA CYS A 293 5.64 -14.37 0.09
C CYS A 293 4.16 -14.66 0.32
N ASP A 294 3.44 -13.68 0.86
CA ASP A 294 1.97 -13.72 0.95
C ASP A 294 1.30 -13.65 -0.42
N GLY A 295 2.03 -13.19 -1.43
CA GLY A 295 1.53 -12.98 -2.79
C GLY A 295 1.11 -11.53 -3.05
N GLY A 296 1.07 -10.67 -2.03
CA GLY A 296 0.57 -9.29 -2.15
C GLY A 296 1.34 -8.41 -3.13
N ALA A 297 2.63 -8.69 -3.36
CA ALA A 297 3.43 -8.01 -4.39
C ALA A 297 3.31 -8.64 -5.80
N ILE A 298 2.85 -9.90 -5.89
CA ILE A 298 2.59 -10.61 -7.15
C ILE A 298 1.21 -10.21 -7.71
N GLU A 299 0.35 -9.61 -6.88
CA GLU A 299 -0.93 -9.01 -7.26
C GLU A 299 -0.79 -7.80 -8.21
N TYR A 300 0.44 -7.36 -8.48
CA TYR A 300 0.76 -6.38 -9.52
C TYR A 300 1.41 -7.02 -10.79
N GLN A 301 1.57 -8.35 -10.88
CA GLN A 301 2.32 -9.06 -11.96
C GLN A 301 1.48 -10.01 -12.83
#